data_AF-D9SWJ3-F1
#
_entry.id   AF-D9SWJ3-F1
#
_cell.length_a   1.000
_cell.length_b   1.000
_cell.length_c   1.000
_cell.angle_alpha   90.00
_cell.angle_beta   90.00
_cell.angle_gamma   90.00
#
_symmetry.space_group_name_H-M   'P 1'
#
loop_
_entity.id
_entity.type
_entity.pdbx_description
1 polymer ?
#
loop_
_entity_poly.entity_id
_entity_poly.type
_entity_poly.pdbx_seq_one_letter_code
_entity_poly.pdbx_strand_id
1 'polypeptide(L)'
;MEKTKKMPISISYGDFKTRASEFLVPNPYDNGGLIGIKSGAAYLYGAISYIGVEISTLDIIDKMTANGISIGNVDDYKDKLNKYIDEIYKYKISNVIEGVLDEKGNAILNKVANKPE
;
A
#
# COMPACT_ATOMS: atom_id res chain seq x y z
N MET A 1 3.17 -23.04 -15.52
CA MET A 1 2.74 -23.03 -14.11
C MET A 1 2.37 -21.61 -13.74
N GLU A 2 1.08 -21.33 -13.53
CA GLU A 2 0.64 -20.04 -12.94
C GLU A 2 1.23 -19.94 -11.53
N LYS A 3 2.29 -19.14 -11.38
CA LYS A 3 2.76 -18.73 -10.06
C LYS A 3 1.66 -17.86 -9.47
N THR A 4 1.08 -18.31 -8.37
CA THR A 4 0.02 -17.58 -7.66
C THR A 4 0.55 -16.20 -7.27
N LYS A 5 0.00 -15.14 -7.85
CA LYS A 5 0.49 -13.78 -7.61
C LYS A 5 0.06 -13.31 -6.20
N LYS A 6 0.99 -13.15 -5.26
CA LYS A 6 0.71 -12.65 -3.90
C LYS A 6 1.08 -11.18 -3.77
N MET A 7 0.07 -10.33 -3.58
CA MET A 7 0.25 -8.91 -3.25
C MET A 7 0.82 -8.74 -1.84
N PRO A 8 1.55 -7.66 -1.55
CA PRO A 8 1.96 -7.33 -0.20
C PRO A 8 0.74 -7.19 0.67
N ILE A 9 0.91 -7.56 1.93
CA ILE A 9 -0.13 -7.38 2.93
C ILE A 9 0.38 -6.43 4.00
N SER A 10 -0.54 -5.65 4.51
CA SER A 10 -0.36 -4.85 5.69
C SER A 10 -0.56 -5.75 6.90
N ILE A 11 0.34 -5.61 7.86
CA ILE A 11 0.31 -6.32 9.13
C ILE A 11 0.01 -5.34 10.25
N SER A 12 -0.62 -5.81 11.32
CA SER A 12 -0.72 -4.99 12.54
C SER A 12 0.66 -4.95 13.20
N TYR A 13 1.13 -3.78 13.63
CA TYR A 13 2.46 -3.61 14.22
C TYR A 13 2.42 -2.49 15.26
N GLY A 14 2.92 -2.75 16.48
CA GLY A 14 2.77 -1.82 17.61
C GLY A 14 1.29 -1.47 17.86
N ASP A 15 1.01 -0.17 17.95
CA ASP A 15 -0.34 0.39 18.12
C ASP A 15 -1.17 0.38 16.82
N PHE A 16 -0.53 0.24 15.66
CA PHE A 16 -1.23 0.15 14.38
C PHE A 16 -1.97 -1.18 14.24
N LYS A 17 -3.28 -1.10 14.00
CA LYS A 17 -4.14 -2.27 13.71
C LYS A 17 -4.72 -2.16 12.30
N THR A 18 -4.45 -3.17 11.48
CA THR A 18 -5.08 -3.37 10.17
C THR A 18 -5.92 -4.62 10.19
N ARG A 19 -6.96 -4.66 9.35
CA ARG A 19 -7.66 -5.91 9.07
C ARG A 19 -6.66 -6.89 8.42
N ALA A 20 -6.69 -8.15 8.85
CA ALA A 20 -5.78 -9.16 8.34
C ALA A 20 -5.92 -9.28 6.81
N SER A 21 -4.81 -9.12 6.08
CA SER A 21 -4.72 -9.24 4.60
C SER A 21 -5.17 -8.02 3.76
N GLU A 22 -5.15 -6.81 4.32
CA GLU A 22 -5.26 -5.57 3.54
C GLU A 22 -3.96 -5.29 2.76
N PHE A 23 -4.00 -4.65 1.59
CA PHE A 23 -2.82 -3.98 1.03
C PHE A 23 -3.12 -2.49 1.03
N LEU A 24 -2.25 -1.71 1.67
CA LEU A 24 -2.41 -0.27 1.81
C LEU A 24 -1.68 0.47 0.69
N VAL A 25 -2.30 1.52 0.16
CA VAL A 25 -1.76 2.43 -0.85
C VAL A 25 -2.11 3.87 -0.48
N PRO A 26 -1.46 4.92 -1.04
CA PRO A 26 -1.86 6.31 -0.80
C PRO A 26 -3.34 6.51 -1.09
N ASN A 27 -4.08 7.26 -0.25
CA ASN A 27 -5.50 7.50 -0.50
C ASN A 27 -5.66 8.46 -1.72
N PRO A 28 -6.51 8.14 -2.71
CA PRO A 28 -6.73 8.98 -3.89
C PRO A 28 -7.40 10.33 -3.57
N TYR A 29 -8.06 10.47 -2.42
CA TYR A 29 -8.81 11.68 -2.03
C TYR A 29 -8.24 12.41 -0.83
N ASP A 30 -7.46 11.73 0.01
CA ASP A 30 -6.96 12.27 1.26
C ASP A 30 -5.44 12.26 1.24
N ASN A 31 -4.84 13.45 1.35
CA ASN A 31 -3.39 13.59 1.44
C ASN A 31 -2.83 13.19 2.81
N GLY A 32 -3.67 12.80 3.79
CA GLY A 32 -3.25 12.43 5.14
C GLY A 32 -3.24 10.93 5.47
N GLY A 33 -3.73 10.05 4.60
CA GLY A 33 -3.87 8.63 4.93
C GLY A 33 -3.63 7.65 3.79
N LEU A 34 -3.38 6.40 4.16
CA LEU A 34 -3.39 5.23 3.30
C LEU A 34 -4.81 4.65 3.21
N ILE A 35 -5.11 3.95 2.12
CA ILE A 35 -6.36 3.25 1.90
C ILE A 35 -6.12 1.76 1.63
N GLY A 36 -6.96 0.91 2.21
CA GLY A 36 -6.98 -0.51 1.90
C GLY A 36 -7.63 -0.81 0.56
N ILE A 37 -6.91 -1.46 -0.37
CA ILE A 37 -7.43 -1.73 -1.72
C ILE A 37 -8.61 -2.72 -1.75
N LYS A 38 -8.89 -3.41 -0.63
CA LYS A 38 -9.98 -4.38 -0.50
C LYS A 38 -11.17 -3.78 0.25
N SER A 39 -10.91 -3.14 1.39
CA SER A 39 -11.98 -2.63 2.25
C SER A 39 -12.36 -1.18 1.98
N GLY A 40 -11.49 -0.40 1.32
CA GLY A 40 -11.62 1.05 1.23
C GLY A 40 -11.41 1.78 2.57
N ALA A 41 -11.03 1.07 3.64
CA ALA A 41 -10.79 1.69 4.93
C ALA A 41 -9.57 2.60 4.88
N ALA A 42 -9.69 3.79 5.48
CA ALA A 42 -8.61 4.75 5.61
C ALA A 42 -7.80 4.47 6.88
N TYR A 43 -6.48 4.66 6.77
CA TYR A 43 -5.51 4.43 7.82
C TYR A 43 -4.47 5.55 7.81
N LEU A 44 -4.19 6.18 8.95
CA LEU A 44 -3.19 7.27 9.04
C LEU A 44 -1.76 6.77 8.83
N TYR A 45 -1.49 5.54 9.26
CA TYR A 45 -0.20 4.87 9.22
C TYR A 45 -0.42 3.45 8.73
N GLY A 46 0.63 2.74 8.30
CA GLY A 46 0.49 1.34 7.92
C GLY A 46 1.81 0.60 7.89
N ALA A 47 1.84 -0.62 8.44
CA ALA A 47 2.99 -1.52 8.35
C ALA A 47 2.85 -2.43 7.11
N ILE A 48 3.72 -2.29 6.11
CA ILE A 48 3.67 -3.04 4.84
C ILE A 48 4.73 -4.17 4.89
N SER A 49 4.34 -5.44 4.68
CA SER A 49 5.29 -6.50 4.27
C SER A 49 4.69 -7.84 3.80
N TYR A 50 4.97 -8.20 2.55
CA TYR A 50 5.63 -9.44 2.07
C TYR A 50 5.44 -9.47 0.54
N ILE A 51 6.50 -9.19 -0.23
CA ILE A 51 6.42 -9.10 -1.70
C ILE A 51 6.70 -10.48 -2.30
N GLY A 52 5.67 -11.15 -2.82
CA GLY A 52 5.83 -12.43 -3.53
C GLY A 52 5.88 -12.30 -5.05
N VAL A 53 5.70 -11.09 -5.60
CA VAL A 53 5.64 -10.79 -7.05
C VAL A 53 5.75 -9.29 -7.28
N GLU A 54 6.09 -8.89 -8.50
CA GLU A 54 5.84 -7.54 -9.01
C GLU A 54 4.35 -7.18 -8.95
N ILE A 55 4.08 -5.96 -8.51
CA ILE A 55 2.78 -5.29 -8.47
C ILE A 55 2.86 -4.18 -9.52
N SER A 56 1.86 -4.10 -10.39
CA SER A 56 1.71 -2.96 -11.27
C SER A 56 0.68 -1.97 -10.72
N THR A 57 0.82 -0.70 -11.09
CA THR A 57 -0.15 0.36 -10.81
C THR A 57 -1.55 0.01 -11.36
N LEU A 58 -1.60 -0.66 -12.52
CA LEU A 58 -2.87 -1.12 -13.11
C LEU A 58 -3.55 -2.17 -12.24
N ASP A 59 -2.82 -3.17 -11.72
CA ASP A 59 -3.40 -4.19 -10.84
C ASP A 59 -4.01 -3.59 -9.56
N ILE A 60 -3.43 -2.50 -9.05
CA ILE A 60 -3.95 -1.78 -7.88
C ILE A 60 -5.24 -1.05 -8.25
N ILE A 61 -5.24 -0.28 -9.34
CA ILE A 61 -6.40 0.50 -9.80
C ILE A 61 -7.57 -0.42 -10.13
N ASP A 62 -7.32 -1.53 -10.82
CA ASP A 62 -8.34 -2.52 -11.17
C ASP A 62 -8.97 -3.12 -9.92
N LYS A 63 -8.18 -3.45 -8.90
CA LYS A 63 -8.69 -3.94 -7.62
C LYS A 63 -9.46 -2.89 -6.84
N MET A 64 -8.99 -1.65 -6.81
CA MET A 64 -9.71 -0.58 -6.13
C MET A 64 -11.09 -0.36 -6.77
N THR A 65 -11.13 -0.29 -8.10
CA THR A 65 -12.36 -0.14 -8.88
C THR A 65 -13.30 -1.33 -8.68
N ALA A 66 -12.78 -2.56 -8.72
CA ALA A 66 -13.56 -3.78 -8.49
C ALA A 66 -14.17 -3.86 -7.07
N ASN A 67 -13.54 -3.21 -6.08
CA ASN A 67 -14.06 -3.11 -4.71
C ASN A 67 -14.90 -1.84 -4.47
N GLY A 68 -15.27 -1.10 -5.53
CA GLY A 68 -16.13 0.09 -5.43
C GLY A 68 -15.42 1.32 -4.86
N ILE A 69 -14.09 1.33 -4.80
CA ILE A 69 -13.31 2.50 -4.39
C ILE A 69 -13.20 3.43 -5.60
N SER A 70 -13.81 4.61 -5.49
CA SER A 70 -13.73 5.62 -6.55
C SER A 70 -12.31 6.21 -6.61
N ILE A 71 -11.88 6.61 -7.80
CA ILE A 71 -10.62 7.32 -8.04
C ILE A 71 -10.98 8.53 -8.89
N GLY A 72 -10.80 9.74 -8.36
CA GLY A 72 -11.23 10.96 -9.04
C GLY A 72 -10.43 11.24 -10.31
N ASN A 73 -9.14 11.56 -10.16
CA ASN A 73 -8.22 11.69 -11.28
C ASN A 73 -7.30 10.46 -11.35
N VAL A 74 -7.61 9.56 -12.27
CA VAL A 74 -6.89 8.29 -12.45
C VAL A 74 -5.44 8.52 -12.86
N ASP A 75 -5.17 9.51 -13.71
CA ASP A 75 -3.80 9.73 -14.22
C ASP A 75 -2.90 10.36 -13.15
N ASP A 76 -3.39 11.34 -12.38
CA ASP A 76 -2.64 11.87 -11.23
C ASP A 76 -2.38 10.77 -10.18
N TYR A 77 -3.36 9.89 -9.97
CA TYR A 77 -3.25 8.81 -9.01
C TYR A 77 -2.27 7.71 -9.49
N LYS A 78 -2.20 7.44 -10.79
CA LYS A 78 -1.17 6.55 -11.36
C LYS A 78 0.23 7.06 -11.03
N ASP A 79 0.48 8.35 -11.16
CA ASP A 79 1.79 8.93 -10.84
C ASP A 79 2.14 8.79 -9.36
N LYS A 80 1.17 8.99 -8.47
CA LYS A 80 1.34 8.75 -7.02
C LYS A 80 1.63 7.28 -6.73
N LEU A 81 0.91 6.36 -7.37
CA LEU A 81 1.11 4.91 -7.21
C LEU A 81 2.44 4.42 -7.76
N ASN A 82 2.88 4.92 -8.92
CA ASN A 82 4.19 4.58 -9.50
C ASN A 82 5.32 4.92 -8.52
N LYS A 83 5.32 6.16 -7.98
CA LYS A 83 6.30 6.57 -6.97
C LYS A 83 6.24 5.70 -5.72
N TYR A 84 5.04 5.39 -5.25
CA TYR A 84 4.86 4.52 -4.09
C TYR A 84 5.41 3.12 -4.30
N ILE A 85 5.15 2.51 -5.46
CA ILE A 85 5.66 1.19 -5.83
C ILE A 85 7.19 1.21 -5.94
N ASP A 86 7.76 2.23 -6.57
CA ASP A 86 9.21 2.40 -6.67
C ASP A 86 9.88 2.51 -5.29
N GLU A 87 9.26 3.23 -4.35
CA GLU A 87 9.73 3.27 -2.97
C GLU A 87 9.60 1.91 -2.25
N ILE A 88 8.48 1.20 -2.42
CA ILE A 88 8.27 -0.13 -1.85
C ILE A 88 9.37 -1.10 -2.30
N TYR A 89 9.75 -1.08 -3.58
CA TYR A 89 10.74 -2.00 -4.14
C TYR A 89 12.16 -1.80 -3.60
N LYS A 90 12.45 -0.69 -2.92
CA LYS A 90 13.73 -0.48 -2.24
C LYS A 90 13.88 -1.35 -0.98
N TYR A 91 12.77 -1.88 -0.47
CA TYR A 91 12.74 -2.66 0.76
C TYR A 91 12.80 -4.16 0.51
N LYS A 92 13.45 -4.89 1.43
CA LYS A 92 13.55 -6.36 1.33
C LYS A 92 12.23 -7.00 1.74
N ILE A 93 11.93 -8.14 1.11
CA ILE A 93 10.91 -9.09 1.58
C ILE A 93 11.21 -9.41 3.04
N SER A 94 10.26 -9.16 3.95
CA SER A 94 10.35 -9.16 5.43
C SER A 94 10.64 -7.83 6.13
N ASN A 95 10.88 -6.71 5.45
CA ASN A 95 10.95 -5.43 6.15
C ASN A 95 9.55 -4.98 6.57
N VAL A 96 9.38 -4.62 7.83
CA VAL A 96 8.19 -3.91 8.30
C VAL A 96 8.43 -2.44 8.00
N ILE A 97 7.58 -1.88 7.15
CA ILE A 97 7.71 -0.51 6.65
C ILE A 97 6.52 0.28 7.14
N GLU A 98 6.75 1.37 7.84
CA GLU A 98 5.73 2.38 8.12
C GLU A 98 5.60 3.33 6.92
N GLY A 99 4.35 3.57 6.49
CA GLY A 99 4.03 4.61 5.51
C GLY A 99 3.35 5.81 6.16
N VAL A 100 3.86 7.00 5.86
CA VAL A 100 3.23 8.31 6.15
C VAL A 100 3.09 9.11 4.87
N LEU A 101 2.18 10.06 4.80
CA LEU A 101 2.09 10.98 3.66
C LEU A 101 2.78 12.32 3.98
N ASP A 102 3.46 12.90 2.98
CA ASP A 102 3.99 14.26 3.04
C ASP A 102 2.88 15.32 2.82
N GLU A 103 3.22 16.61 2.95
CA GLU A 103 2.27 17.72 2.72
C GLU A 103 1.66 17.74 1.31
N LYS A 104 2.26 17.02 0.35
CA LYS A 104 1.82 16.89 -1.04
C LYS A 104 1.07 15.57 -1.28
N GLY A 105 0.84 14.77 -0.25
CA GLY A 105 0.17 13.47 -0.33
C GLY A 105 1.02 12.36 -0.97
N ASN A 106 2.35 12.52 -1.04
CA ASN A 106 3.25 11.45 -1.45
C ASN A 106 3.55 10.55 -0.26
N ALA A 107 3.58 9.23 -0.48
CA ALA A 107 3.96 8.30 0.57
C ALA A 107 5.48 8.32 0.82
N ILE A 108 5.84 8.65 2.06
CA ILE A 108 7.16 8.45 2.63
C ILE A 108 7.12 7.12 3.37
N LEU A 109 8.03 6.23 2.98
CA LEU A 109 8.17 4.91 3.56
C LEU A 109 9.41 4.86 4.44
N ASN A 110 9.29 4.32 5.65
CA ASN A 110 10.39 4.14 6.59
C ASN A 110 10.41 2.70 7.11
N LYS A 111 11.57 2.05 7.07
CA LYS A 111 11.74 0.75 7.73
C LYS A 111 11.72 0.91 9.25
N VAL A 112 10.83 0.22 9.93
CA VAL A 112 10.70 0.25 11.40
C VAL A 112 11.14 -1.04 12.07
N ALA A 113 11.07 -2.17 11.36
CA ALA A 113 11.57 -3.45 11.86
C ALA A 113 11.91 -4.44 10.75
N ASN A 114 12.52 -5.56 11.13
CA ASN A 114 12.42 -6.80 10.36
C ASN A 114 11.17 -7.54 10.84
N LYS A 115 10.57 -8.37 9.97
CA LYS A 115 9.36 -9.14 10.28
C LYS A 115 9.62 -9.96 11.55
N PRO A 116 8.68 -9.99 12.51
CA PRO A 116 8.72 -10.94 13.61
C PRO A 116 8.83 -12.37 13.05
N GLU A 117 9.72 -13.19 13.62
CA GLU A 117 9.81 -14.62 13.31
C GLU A 117 8.49 -15.35 13.58
#